data_AF-A0A830GZS6-F1
#
_entry.id   AF-A0A830GZS6-F1
#
_cell.length_a   1.000
_cell.length_b   1.000
_cell.length_c   1.000
_cell.angle_alpha   90.00
_cell.angle_beta   90.00
_cell.angle_gamma   90.00
#
_symmetry.space_group_name_H-M   'P 1'
#
loop_
_entity.id
_entity.type
_entity.pdbx_description
1 polymer ?
#
loop_
_entity_poly.entity_id
_entity_poly.type
_entity_poly.pdbx_seq_one_letter_code
_entity_poly.pdbx_strand_id
1 'polypeptide(L)'
;MASSQVQRQVVAVAAMDARNIKIYVLQVMKDLVVNSRGRLVTLRPSKLAQDISIRSRKSPRAESVVIRNFLEELVEKGLIKVVKRSARGKVYGVYRESDLWKMLIGYQPRSILSIVESVESEEEAAGQA
;
A
#
# COMPACT_ATOMS: atom_id res chain seq x y z
N MET A 1 18.25 -22.09 23.01
CA MET A 1 18.87 -21.14 22.06
C MET A 1 18.32 -21.34 20.65
N ALA A 2 17.02 -21.11 20.44
CA ALA A 2 16.40 -21.10 19.12
C ALA A 2 15.90 -19.67 18.87
N SER A 3 16.81 -18.72 18.61
CA SER A 3 16.50 -17.29 18.76
C SER A 3 16.85 -16.40 17.56
N SER A 4 17.65 -16.85 16.59
CA SER A 4 18.00 -15.99 15.43
C SER A 4 17.37 -16.46 14.11
N GLN A 5 17.41 -17.75 13.80
CA GLN A 5 16.83 -18.30 12.56
C GLN A 5 15.31 -18.28 12.55
N VAL A 6 14.67 -18.69 13.64
CA VAL A 6 13.20 -18.65 13.77
C VAL A 6 12.70 -17.22 13.72
N GLN A 7 13.37 -16.29 14.40
CA GLN A 7 13.03 -14.86 14.37
C GLN A 7 13.14 -14.30 12.95
N ARG A 8 14.24 -14.58 12.23
CA ARG A 8 14.44 -14.14 10.84
C ARG A 8 13.41 -14.73 9.89
N GLN A 9 13.06 -16.00 10.07
CA GLN A 9 12.07 -16.68 9.23
C GLN A 9 10.66 -16.13 9.46
N VAL A 10 10.27 -15.87 10.72
CA VAL A 10 8.98 -15.23 11.06
C VAL A 10 8.91 -13.81 10.49
N VAL A 11 9.98 -13.03 10.62
CA VAL A 11 10.06 -11.68 10.05
C VAL A 11 9.98 -11.72 8.52
N ALA A 12 10.67 -12.66 7.86
CA ALA A 12 10.62 -12.83 6.41
C ALA A 12 9.24 -13.27 5.91
N VAL A 13 8.56 -14.19 6.61
CA VAL A 13 7.20 -14.61 6.28
C VAL A 13 6.20 -13.48 6.51
N ALA A 14 6.32 -12.72 7.60
CA ALA A 14 5.51 -11.53 7.85
C ALA A 14 5.78 -10.42 6.82
N ALA A 15 7.03 -10.26 6.37
CA ALA A 15 7.41 -9.32 5.32
C ALA A 15 6.89 -9.76 3.94
N MET A 16 6.90 -11.07 3.63
CA MET A 16 6.25 -11.60 2.43
C MET A 16 4.74 -11.39 2.47
N ASP A 17 4.10 -11.55 3.64
CA ASP A 17 2.67 -11.24 3.83
C ASP A 17 2.41 -9.74 3.61
N ALA A 18 3.24 -8.87 4.18
CA ALA A 18 3.12 -7.42 4.02
C ALA A 18 3.33 -6.96 2.57
N ARG A 19 4.36 -7.47 1.88
CA ARG A 19 4.61 -7.16 0.47
C ARG A 19 3.43 -7.59 -0.41
N ASN A 20 2.88 -8.78 -0.17
CA ASN A 20 1.71 -9.27 -0.89
C ASN A 20 0.46 -8.41 -0.61
N ILE A 21 0.28 -7.94 0.63
CA ILE A 21 -0.78 -6.97 0.97
C ILE A 21 -0.59 -5.66 0.21
N LYS A 22 0.62 -5.09 0.17
CA LYS A 22 0.91 -3.87 -0.60
C LYS A 22 0.60 -4.06 -2.09
N ILE A 23 1.01 -5.19 -2.68
CA ILE A 23 0.70 -5.55 -4.07
C ILE A 23 -0.81 -5.66 -4.29
N TYR A 24 -1.54 -6.30 -3.37
CA TYR A 24 -3.00 -6.40 -3.44
C TYR A 24 -3.66 -5.03 -3.40
N VAL A 25 -3.23 -4.14 -2.51
CA VAL A 25 -3.74 -2.76 -2.45
C VAL A 25 -3.53 -2.05 -3.78
N LEU A 26 -2.33 -2.12 -4.36
CA LEU A 26 -2.03 -1.54 -5.67
C LEU A 26 -2.86 -2.18 -6.80
N GLN A 27 -3.12 -3.49 -6.75
CA GLN A 27 -4.00 -4.15 -7.70
C GLN A 27 -5.43 -3.60 -7.61
N VAL A 28 -5.99 -3.49 -6.40
CA VAL A 28 -7.33 -2.90 -6.20
C VAL A 28 -7.38 -1.46 -6.70
N MET A 29 -6.33 -0.67 -6.42
CA MET A 29 -6.23 0.71 -6.91
C MET A 29 -6.20 0.76 -8.45
N LYS A 30 -5.43 -0.13 -9.08
CA LYS A 30 -5.35 -0.25 -10.54
C LYS A 30 -6.71 -0.58 -11.13
N ASP A 31 -7.40 -1.58 -10.58
CA ASP A 31 -8.71 -1.99 -11.07
C ASP A 31 -9.72 -0.84 -10.98
N LEU A 32 -9.71 -0.10 -9.87
CA LEU A 32 -10.58 1.08 -9.71
C LEU A 32 -10.21 2.19 -10.69
N VAL A 33 -8.92 2.47 -10.90
CA VAL A 33 -8.44 3.51 -11.82
C VAL A 33 -8.80 3.19 -13.27
N VAL A 34 -8.51 1.98 -13.73
CA VAL A 34 -8.76 1.55 -15.11
C VAL A 34 -10.26 1.56 -15.44
N ASN A 35 -11.10 1.22 -14.45
CA ASN A 35 -12.55 1.24 -14.62
C ASN A 35 -13.21 2.60 -14.29
N SER A 36 -12.44 3.59 -13.81
CA SER A 36 -12.99 4.88 -13.41
C SER A 36 -13.25 5.78 -14.61
N ARG A 37 -14.49 6.28 -14.71
CA ARG A 37 -14.86 7.40 -15.60
C ARG A 37 -14.64 8.77 -14.93
N GLY A 38 -14.35 8.80 -13.63
CA GLY A 38 -14.18 10.01 -12.84
C GLY A 38 -12.73 10.52 -12.79
N ARG A 39 -12.52 11.57 -12.00
CA ARG A 39 -11.20 12.17 -11.73
C ARG A 39 -10.57 11.75 -10.39
N LEU A 40 -11.31 11.01 -9.56
CA LEU A 40 -10.90 10.60 -8.23
C LEU A 40 -11.40 9.18 -7.94
N VAL A 41 -10.50 8.35 -7.44
CA VAL A 41 -10.81 7.04 -6.85
C VAL A 41 -10.52 7.13 -5.36
N THR A 42 -11.42 6.60 -4.52
CA THR A 42 -11.26 6.63 -3.06
C THR A 42 -11.18 5.25 -2.45
N LEU A 43 -10.43 5.15 -1.34
CA LEU A 43 -10.11 3.91 -0.65
C LEU A 43 -10.24 4.11 0.86
N ARG A 44 -10.65 3.05 1.55
CA ARG A 44 -10.68 2.99 3.01
C ARG A 44 -9.91 1.76 3.50
N PRO A 45 -8.94 1.90 4.42
CA PRO A 45 -8.15 0.77 4.91
C PRO A 45 -9.00 -0.37 5.46
N SER A 46 -10.07 -0.05 6.19
CA SER A 46 -10.95 -1.07 6.79
C SER A 46 -11.67 -1.94 5.76
N LYS A 47 -12.06 -1.36 4.62
CA LYS A 47 -12.72 -2.10 3.54
C LYS A 47 -11.72 -3.05 2.86
N LEU A 48 -10.51 -2.55 2.58
CA LEU A 48 -9.44 -3.36 1.98
C LEU A 48 -9.03 -4.52 2.90
N ALA A 49 -8.88 -4.27 4.20
CA ALA A 49 -8.54 -5.31 5.17
C ALA A 49 -9.64 -6.37 5.28
N GLN A 50 -10.91 -5.96 5.25
CA GLN A 50 -12.05 -6.87 5.24
C GLN A 50 -12.04 -7.77 4.00
N ASP A 51 -11.82 -7.21 2.82
CA ASP A 51 -11.76 -7.99 1.57
C ASP A 51 -10.63 -9.04 1.60
N ILE A 52 -9.46 -8.69 2.17
CA ILE A 52 -8.35 -9.65 2.36
C ILE A 52 -8.74 -10.74 3.37
N SER A 53 -9.32 -10.36 4.52
CA SER A 53 -9.70 -11.32 5.57
C SER A 53 -10.70 -12.38 5.09
N ILE A 54 -11.64 -11.99 4.23
CA ILE A 54 -12.61 -12.91 3.63
C ILE A 54 -11.88 -13.96 2.76
N ARG A 55 -10.85 -13.54 2.02
CA ARG A 55 -10.06 -14.43 1.15
C ARG A 55 -9.10 -15.31 1.94
N SER A 56 -8.44 -14.77 2.96
CA SER A 56 -7.41 -15.46 3.74
C SER A 56 -7.96 -16.32 4.88
N ARG A 57 -9.24 -16.14 5.26
CA ARG A 57 -9.85 -16.69 6.49
C ARG A 57 -9.09 -16.31 7.77
N LYS A 58 -8.32 -15.21 7.76
CA LYS A 58 -7.60 -14.64 8.91
C LYS A 58 -8.28 -13.37 9.42
N SER A 59 -7.99 -12.98 10.66
CA SER A 59 -8.54 -11.76 11.27
C SER A 59 -7.95 -10.49 10.64
N PRO A 60 -8.77 -9.48 10.25
CA PRO A 60 -8.35 -8.30 9.47
C PRO A 60 -7.45 -7.30 10.22
N ARG A 61 -7.16 -7.52 11.50
CA ARG A 61 -6.48 -6.52 12.34
C ARG A 61 -5.05 -6.25 11.87
N ALA A 62 -4.28 -7.30 11.57
CA ALA A 62 -2.88 -7.16 11.17
C ALA A 62 -2.77 -6.50 9.78
N GLU A 63 -3.62 -6.94 8.85
CA GLU A 63 -3.69 -6.40 7.49
C GLU A 63 -4.10 -4.93 7.51
N SER A 64 -5.05 -4.53 8.37
CA SER A 64 -5.44 -3.13 8.49
C SER A 64 -4.30 -2.22 8.92
N VAL A 65 -3.32 -2.70 9.69
CA VAL A 65 -2.15 -1.91 10.09
C VAL A 65 -1.21 -1.75 8.89
N VAL A 66 -0.89 -2.85 8.21
CA VAL A 66 -0.03 -2.83 7.01
C VAL A 66 -0.60 -1.92 5.92
N ILE A 67 -1.89 -2.05 5.62
CA ILE A 67 -2.57 -1.24 4.60
C ILE A 67 -2.55 0.23 4.98
N ARG A 68 -2.80 0.57 6.26
CA ARG A 68 -2.79 1.96 6.72
C ARG A 68 -1.42 2.56 6.57
N ASN A 69 -0.38 1.89 7.06
CA ASN A 69 0.99 2.38 6.98
C ASN A 69 1.41 2.59 5.53
N PHE A 70 1.09 1.63 4.64
CA PHE A 70 1.38 1.77 3.22
C PHE A 70 0.63 2.95 2.57
N LEU A 71 -0.63 3.18 2.94
CA LEU A 71 -1.36 4.34 2.43
C LEU A 71 -0.82 5.67 2.97
N GLU A 72 -0.34 5.73 4.22
CA GLU A 72 0.38 6.93 4.70
C GLU A 72 1.70 7.13 3.96
N GLU A 73 2.48 6.07 3.71
CA GLU A 73 3.72 6.12 2.92
C GLU A 73 3.47 6.72 1.53
N LEU A 74 2.40 6.30 0.84
CA LEU A 74 2.01 6.88 -0.44
C LEU A 74 1.53 8.34 -0.32
N VAL A 75 0.98 8.75 0.83
CA VAL A 75 0.62 10.16 1.08
C VAL A 75 1.89 11.01 1.26
N GLU A 76 2.84 10.52 2.05
CA GLU A 76 4.13 11.18 2.31
C GLU A 76 4.92 11.38 1.02
N LYS A 77 4.90 10.37 0.14
CA LYS A 77 5.50 10.42 -1.20
C LYS A 77 4.70 11.28 -2.21
N GLY A 78 3.61 11.94 -1.79
CA GLY A 78 2.76 12.79 -2.65
C GLY A 78 1.97 12.03 -3.72
N LEU A 79 1.96 10.70 -3.68
CA LEU A 79 1.34 9.83 -4.68
C LEU A 79 -0.19 9.75 -4.52
N ILE A 80 -0.68 9.90 -3.30
CA ILE A 80 -2.12 9.98 -2.97
C ILE A 80 -2.38 11.07 -1.93
N LYS A 81 -3.65 11.36 -1.66
CA LYS A 81 -4.06 12.34 -0.64
C LYS A 81 -5.06 11.78 0.35
N VAL A 82 -5.07 12.32 1.58
CA VAL A 82 -6.18 12.11 2.52
C VAL A 82 -7.34 13.02 2.12
N VAL A 83 -8.42 12.44 1.60
CA VAL A 83 -9.61 13.16 1.12
C VAL A 83 -10.56 13.53 2.26
N LYS A 84 -10.65 12.66 3.28
CA LYS A 84 -11.51 12.90 4.45
C LYS A 84 -10.92 12.27 5.70
N ARG A 85 -11.06 12.97 6.83
CA ARG A 85 -10.77 12.45 8.18
C ARG A 85 -12.07 12.34 8.97
N SER A 86 -12.23 11.24 9.72
CA SER A 86 -13.40 11.01 10.58
C SER A 86 -13.02 10.14 11.77
N ALA A 87 -13.92 10.03 12.76
CA ALA A 87 -13.76 9.10 13.88
C ALA A 87 -13.61 7.63 13.44
N ARG A 88 -14.12 7.27 12.26
CA ARG A 88 -13.99 5.92 11.67
C ARG A 88 -12.73 5.74 10.82
N GLY A 89 -11.80 6.69 10.88
CA GLY A 89 -10.55 6.68 10.13
C GLY A 89 -10.54 7.60 8.92
N LYS A 90 -9.46 7.50 8.15
CA LYS A 90 -9.17 8.29 6.95
C LYS A 90 -9.72 7.63 5.68
N VAL A 91 -10.10 8.46 4.72
CA VAL A 91 -10.37 8.07 3.33
C VAL A 91 -9.26 8.64 2.47
N TYR A 92 -8.62 7.79 1.68
CA TYR A 92 -7.51 8.14 0.81
C TYR A 92 -7.99 8.23 -0.63
N GLY A 93 -7.35 9.05 -1.43
CA GLY A 93 -7.75 9.34 -2.80
C GLY A 93 -6.59 9.37 -3.77
N VAL A 94 -6.78 8.72 -4.92
CA VAL A 94 -5.91 8.80 -6.10
C VAL A 94 -6.59 9.71 -7.11
N TYR A 95 -5.92 10.79 -7.49
CA TYR A 95 -6.44 11.75 -8.48
C TYR A 95 -5.90 11.44 -9.87
N ARG A 96 -6.69 11.75 -10.91
CA ARG A 96 -6.37 11.42 -12.31
C ARG A 96 -5.05 12.02 -12.80
N GLU A 97 -4.73 13.19 -12.30
CA GLU A 97 -3.52 13.94 -12.62
C GLU A 97 -2.27 13.46 -11.87
N SER A 98 -2.42 12.62 -10.84
CA SER A 98 -1.30 12.14 -10.03
C SER A 98 -0.41 11.17 -10.81
N ASP A 99 0.88 11.16 -10.48
CA ASP A 99 1.83 10.24 -11.12
C ASP A 99 1.50 8.78 -10.79
N LEU A 100 0.97 8.51 -9.59
CA LEU A 100 0.47 7.17 -9.27
C LEU A 100 -0.65 6.72 -10.20
N TRP A 101 -1.56 7.60 -10.61
CA TRP A 101 -2.60 7.23 -11.57
C TRP A 101 -2.00 6.78 -12.91
N LYS A 102 -1.01 7.53 -13.43
CA LYS A 102 -0.30 7.16 -14.66
C LYS A 102 0.41 5.81 -14.50
N MET A 103 1.09 5.60 -13.37
CA MET A 103 1.74 4.34 -13.04
C MET A 103 0.75 3.17 -12.98
N LEU A 104 -0.41 3.37 -12.33
CA LEU A 104 -1.45 2.35 -12.22
C LEU A 104 -2.02 1.95 -13.59
N ILE A 105 -2.09 2.87 -14.55
CA ILE A 105 -2.48 2.51 -15.93
C ILE A 105 -1.38 1.68 -16.59
N GLY A 106 -0.14 2.18 -16.58
CA GLY A 106 0.95 1.64 -17.42
C GLY A 106 1.70 0.42 -16.88
N TYR A 107 1.79 0.26 -15.56
CA TYR A 107 2.68 -0.73 -14.94
C TYR A 107 1.92 -1.83 -14.18
N GLN A 108 2.61 -2.96 -13.97
CA GLN A 108 2.13 -4.01 -13.09
C GLN A 108 2.29 -3.58 -11.62
N PRO A 109 1.36 -3.95 -10.72
CA PRO A 109 1.44 -3.57 -9.30
C PRO A 109 2.77 -3.90 -8.61
N ARG A 110 3.40 -5.03 -8.99
CA ARG A 110 4.72 -5.40 -8.46
C ARG A 110 5.81 -4.41 -8.86
N SER A 111 5.80 -3.94 -10.10
CA SER A 111 6.74 -2.94 -10.61
C SER A 111 6.53 -1.59 -9.93
N ILE A 112 5.27 -1.18 -9.74
CA ILE A 112 4.93 0.05 -9.01
C ILE A 112 5.45 -0.03 -7.59
N LEU A 113 5.26 -1.15 -6.89
CA LEU A 113 5.78 -1.31 -5.54
C LEU A 113 7.30 -1.19 -5.49
N SER A 114 8.01 -1.84 -6.42
CA SER A 114 9.47 -1.69 -6.53
C SER A 114 9.90 -0.24 -6.75
N ILE A 115 9.19 0.53 -7.59
CA ILE A 115 9.49 1.96 -7.81
C ILE A 115 9.27 2.75 -6.51
N VAL A 116 8.13 2.54 -5.84
CA VAL A 116 7.80 3.21 -4.57
C VAL A 116 8.86 2.94 -3.50
N GLU A 117 9.34 1.69 -3.40
CA GLU A 117 10.38 1.28 -2.44
C GLU A 117 11.79 1.77 -2.86
N SER A 118 12.09 1.89 -4.16
CA SER A 118 13.44 2.29 -4.62
C SER A 118 13.75 3.77 -4.36
N VAL A 119 12.73 4.64 -4.31
CA VAL A 119 12.91 6.07 -3.99
C VAL A 119 13.53 6.26 -2.59
N GLU A 120 13.36 5.29 -1.68
CA GLU A 120 13.97 5.35 -0.34
C GLU A 120 15.50 5.24 -0.36
N SER A 121 16.08 4.59 -1.39
CA SER A 121 17.52 4.34 -1.45
C SER A 121 18.34 5.57 -1.86
N GLU A 122 17.72 6.56 -2.51
CA GLU A 122 18.42 7.76 -2.98
C GLU A 122 18.42 8.88 -1.93
N GLU A 123 17.35 9.02 -1.13
CA GLU A 123 17.27 10.03 -0.06
C GLU A 123 18.13 9.66 1.16
N GLU A 124 18.24 8.37 1.52
CA GLU A 124 19.14 7.94 2.61
C GLU A 124 20.63 8.11 2.25
N ALA A 125 20.99 7.99 0.97
CA ALA A 125 22.35 8.20 0.50
C ALA A 125 22.73 9.70 0.43
N ALA A 126 21.78 10.57 0.10
CA ALA A 126 21.99 12.01 0.03
C ALA A 126 22.04 12.71 1.41
N GLY A 127 21.46 12.10 2.45
CA GLY A 127 21.47 12.61 3.83
C GLY A 127 22.72 12.26 4.66
N GLN A 128 23.69 11.54 4.09
CA GLN A 128 24.94 11.14 4.75
C GLN A 128 26.20 11.77 4.14
N ALA A 129 26.05 12.74 3.23
CA ALA A 129 27.15 13.45 2.57
C ALA A 129 27.46 14.80 3.24
#